data_AF-A0A9X3C3H1-F1
#
_entry.id   AF-A0A9X3C3H1-F1
#
_cell.length_a   1.000
_cell.length_b   1.000
_cell.length_c   1.000
_cell.angle_alpha   90.00
_cell.angle_beta   90.00
_cell.angle_gamma   90.00
#
_symmetry.space_group_name_H-M   'P 1'
#
loop_
_entity.id
_entity.type
_entity.pdbx_description
1 polymer ?
#
loop_
_entity_poly.entity_id
_entity_poly.type
_entity_poly.pdbx_seq_one_letter_code
_entity_poly.pdbx_strand_id
1 'polypeptide(L)'
;MTTTTRMRRVAGGAVLAAASALIALGAPAISHADATPGPGMGCETIHWGFLGNDRRQICDGPKQSDGTWQRTRTVYTPASNPPLTCSTYTYSWGSSTTTCRGGSPLPQVTQAQDTYPVAPDTVLPDEPGWLPPFTDNIL
;
A
#
# COMPACT_ATOMS: atom_id res chain seq x y z
N MET A 1 -62.19 -40.64 -22.72
CA MET A 1 -61.47 -41.35 -21.64
C MET A 1 -60.44 -42.26 -22.29
N THR A 2 -59.18 -42.15 -21.87
CA THR A 2 -58.09 -43.14 -22.01
C THR A 2 -57.47 -43.28 -23.43
N THR A 3 -56.39 -42.57 -23.78
CA THR A 3 -54.93 -42.85 -23.59
C THR A 3 -54.29 -43.30 -24.91
N THR A 4 -53.17 -42.67 -25.30
CA THR A 4 -51.86 -43.33 -25.57
C THR A 4 -51.01 -42.54 -26.58
N THR A 5 -50.06 -41.81 -26.00
CA THR A 5 -48.69 -41.50 -26.42
C THR A 5 -48.15 -42.23 -27.66
N ARG A 6 -47.53 -41.49 -28.59
CA ARG A 6 -46.27 -41.94 -29.22
C ARG A 6 -45.27 -40.79 -29.39
N MET A 7 -44.28 -40.81 -28.51
CA MET A 7 -42.97 -40.18 -28.68
C MET A 7 -42.35 -40.57 -30.04
N ARG A 8 -41.93 -39.60 -30.83
CA ARG A 8 -40.92 -39.81 -31.87
C ARG A 8 -39.55 -39.45 -31.30
N ARG A 9 -38.75 -40.51 -31.10
CA ARG A 9 -37.31 -40.42 -30.86
C ARG A 9 -36.65 -39.85 -32.13
N VAL A 10 -35.90 -38.76 -32.00
CA VAL A 10 -34.81 -38.46 -32.91
C VAL A 10 -33.55 -38.50 -32.06
N ALA A 11 -32.85 -39.62 -32.18
CA ALA A 11 -31.47 -39.77 -31.76
C ALA A 11 -30.60 -39.10 -32.84
N GLY A 12 -29.59 -38.33 -32.44
CA GLY A 12 -28.61 -37.81 -33.37
C GLY A 12 -27.64 -36.84 -32.73
N GLY A 13 -26.46 -37.34 -32.37
CA GLY A 13 -25.24 -36.54 -32.32
C GLY A 13 -24.84 -36.03 -30.95
N ALA A 14 -24.08 -36.84 -30.22
CA ALA A 14 -23.17 -36.34 -29.21
C ALA A 14 -22.16 -35.39 -29.87
N VAL A 15 -22.13 -34.13 -29.43
CA VAL A 15 -20.94 -33.27 -29.62
C VAL A 15 -20.44 -32.93 -28.23
N LEU A 16 -19.23 -33.39 -27.99
CA LEU A 16 -18.49 -33.30 -26.74
C LEU A 16 -18.49 -31.88 -26.17
N ALA A 17 -18.82 -31.80 -24.88
CA ALA A 17 -18.56 -30.65 -24.05
C ALA A 17 -17.06 -30.33 -24.04
N ALA A 18 -16.66 -29.25 -24.71
CA ALA A 18 -15.39 -28.61 -24.44
C ALA A 18 -15.62 -27.57 -23.34
N ALA A 19 -15.56 -28.02 -22.09
CA ALA A 19 -15.44 -27.12 -20.95
C ALA A 19 -14.05 -26.48 -21.02
N SER A 20 -13.97 -25.24 -21.49
CA SER A 20 -12.76 -24.44 -21.40
C SER A 20 -12.48 -24.13 -19.92
N ALA A 21 -11.78 -25.05 -19.24
CA ALA A 21 -11.20 -24.79 -17.93
C ALA A 21 -10.06 -23.78 -18.12
N LEU A 22 -10.40 -22.49 -18.09
CA LEU A 22 -9.44 -21.42 -17.90
C LEU A 22 -8.91 -21.56 -16.47
N ILE A 23 -7.81 -22.29 -16.33
CA ILE A 23 -6.95 -22.19 -15.15
C ILE A 23 -6.33 -20.79 -15.23
N ALA A 24 -7.03 -19.81 -14.67
CA ALA A 24 -6.45 -18.52 -14.35
C ALA A 24 -5.39 -18.81 -13.28
N LEU A 25 -4.15 -18.99 -13.73
CA LEU A 25 -2.97 -18.86 -12.88
C LEU A 25 -3.07 -17.47 -12.27
N GLY A 26 -3.49 -17.42 -10.99
CA GLY A 26 -3.52 -16.22 -10.19
C GLY A 26 -2.11 -15.70 -10.06
N ALA A 27 -1.67 -14.89 -11.02
CA ALA A 27 -0.59 -13.97 -10.79
C ALA A 27 -1.08 -13.05 -9.66
N PRO A 28 -0.35 -12.91 -8.54
CA PRO A 28 -0.64 -11.82 -7.63
C PRO A 28 -0.43 -10.54 -8.46
N ALA A 29 -1.53 -9.84 -8.76
CA ALA A 29 -1.43 -8.49 -9.24
C ALA A 29 -0.75 -7.71 -8.12
N ILE A 30 0.56 -7.50 -8.23
CA ILE A 30 1.28 -6.56 -7.39
C ILE A 30 0.84 -5.18 -7.88
N SER A 31 -0.34 -4.77 -7.41
CA SER A 31 -0.84 -3.43 -7.62
C SER A 31 -0.01 -2.51 -6.73
N HIS A 32 0.94 -1.79 -7.31
CA HIS A 32 1.57 -0.63 -6.67
C HIS A 32 0.59 0.55 -6.73
N ALA A 33 -0.55 0.41 -6.04
CA ALA A 33 -1.22 1.61 -5.56
C ALA A 33 -0.40 2.09 -4.38
N ASP A 34 -0.01 3.37 -4.34
CA ASP A 34 0.40 4.02 -3.10
C ASP A 34 -0.67 3.65 -2.07
N ALA A 35 -0.30 2.82 -1.10
CA ALA A 35 -1.25 2.15 -0.23
C ALA A 35 -1.74 3.17 0.79
N THR A 36 -2.61 4.07 0.34
CA THR A 36 -3.40 4.90 1.24
C THR A 36 -4.17 3.92 2.12
N PRO A 37 -4.06 4.02 3.46
CA PRO A 37 -4.66 3.03 4.30
C PRO A 37 -6.15 2.87 4.02
N GLY A 38 -6.57 1.68 3.59
CA GLY A 38 -7.96 1.37 3.34
C GLY A 38 -8.79 1.43 4.63
N PRO A 39 -10.10 1.72 4.53
CA PRO A 39 -10.99 1.70 5.68
C PRO A 39 -10.93 0.32 6.36
N GLY A 40 -10.60 0.30 7.65
CA GLY A 40 -10.47 -0.93 8.46
C GLY A 40 -9.04 -1.41 8.71
N MET A 41 -8.01 -0.65 8.31
CA MET A 41 -6.64 -0.91 8.76
C MET A 41 -6.33 -0.23 10.10
N GLY A 42 -5.41 -0.81 10.86
CA GLY A 42 -4.79 -0.16 12.02
C GLY A 42 -3.41 0.34 11.66
N CYS A 43 -3.13 1.63 11.85
CA CYS A 43 -1.88 2.27 11.46
C CYS A 43 -1.14 2.90 12.65
N GLU A 44 0.18 2.88 12.56
CA GLU A 44 1.08 3.61 13.44
C GLU A 44 2.13 4.33 12.60
N THR A 45 2.37 5.60 12.91
CA THR A 45 3.37 6.43 12.26
C THR A 45 4.37 6.93 13.29
N ILE A 46 5.66 6.66 13.07
CA ILE A 46 6.75 7.11 13.93
C ILE A 46 7.75 7.96 13.16
N HIS A 47 8.53 8.77 13.89
CA HIS A 47 9.75 9.39 13.36
C HIS A 47 10.77 8.31 12.94
N TRP A 48 11.39 8.50 11.78
CA TRP A 48 12.33 7.53 11.20
C TRP A 48 13.50 8.19 10.47
N GLY A 49 14.52 7.39 10.18
CA GLY A 49 15.68 7.80 9.41
C GLY A 49 16.64 8.70 10.19
N PHE A 50 17.59 9.29 9.47
CA PHE A 50 18.60 10.14 10.06
C PHE A 50 17.96 11.43 10.61
N LEU A 51 18.14 11.66 11.91
CA LEU A 51 17.57 12.80 12.66
C LEU A 51 16.02 12.88 12.66
N GLY A 52 15.30 11.81 12.32
CA GLY A 52 13.83 11.80 12.35
C GLY A 52 13.16 12.61 11.25
N ASN A 53 13.87 12.86 10.14
CA ASN A 53 13.34 13.62 9.00
C ASN A 53 12.28 12.85 8.21
N ASP A 54 12.37 11.52 8.22
CA ASP A 54 11.40 10.65 7.56
C ASP A 54 10.35 10.17 8.55
N ARG A 55 9.31 9.58 7.99
CA ARG A 55 8.26 8.86 8.71
C ARG A 55 8.33 7.40 8.32
N ARG A 56 8.10 6.53 9.29
CA ARG A 56 7.76 5.13 9.03
C ARG A 56 6.33 4.91 9.49
N GLN A 57 5.47 4.58 8.55
CA GLN A 57 4.11 4.16 8.80
C GLN A 57 4.00 2.65 8.63
N ILE A 58 3.43 1.99 9.63
CA ILE A 58 3.08 0.58 9.60
C ILE A 58 1.57 0.49 9.67
N CYS A 59 0.97 -0.18 8.71
CA CYS A 59 -0.47 -0.44 8.69
C CYS A 59 -0.74 -1.93 8.59
N ASP A 60 -1.55 -2.43 9.51
CA ASP A 60 -1.98 -3.81 9.57
C ASP A 60 -3.42 -3.96 9.06
N GLY A 61 -3.60 -4.98 8.24
CA GLY A 61 -4.93 -5.48 7.86
C GLY A 61 -5.56 -6.32 8.97
N PRO A 62 -6.77 -6.85 8.71
CA PRO A 62 -7.45 -7.74 9.65
C PRO A 62 -6.59 -8.95 10.02
N LYS A 63 -6.62 -9.32 11.31
CA LYS A 63 -6.02 -10.56 11.78
C LYS A 63 -6.84 -11.75 11.30
N GLN A 64 -6.16 -12.69 10.66
CA GLN A 64 -6.72 -13.94 10.18
C GLN A 64 -6.99 -14.91 11.35
N SER A 65 -7.77 -15.95 11.11
CA SER A 65 -8.12 -16.95 12.12
C SER A 65 -6.92 -17.76 12.62
N ASP A 66 -5.88 -17.90 11.80
CA ASP A 66 -4.60 -18.52 12.17
C ASP A 66 -3.69 -17.58 12.99
N GLY A 67 -4.12 -16.34 13.22
CA GLY A 67 -3.40 -15.33 13.97
C GLY A 67 -2.42 -14.50 13.15
N THR A 68 -2.28 -14.75 11.84
CA THR A 68 -1.46 -13.95 10.94
C THR A 68 -2.19 -12.68 10.48
N TRP A 69 -1.47 -11.69 9.97
CA TRP A 69 -2.05 -10.52 9.32
C TRP A 69 -1.14 -10.02 8.21
N GLN A 70 -1.71 -9.22 7.29
CA GLN A 70 -0.92 -8.51 6.30
C GLN A 70 -0.47 -7.16 6.85
N ARG A 71 0.82 -6.88 6.75
CA ARG A 71 1.42 -5.61 7.14
C ARG A 71 1.93 -4.88 5.91
N THR A 72 1.69 -3.57 5.87
CA THR A 72 2.36 -2.66 4.94
C THR A 72 3.21 -1.68 5.73
N ARG A 73 4.50 -1.61 5.40
CA ARG A 73 5.45 -0.67 5.97
C ARG A 73 5.87 0.32 4.90
N THR A 74 5.60 1.59 5.14
CA THR A 74 5.94 2.70 4.24
C THR A 74 6.89 3.65 4.94
N VAL A 75 8.05 3.88 4.35
CA VAL A 75 8.98 4.94 4.76
C VAL A 75 8.85 6.09 3.78
N TYR A 76 8.58 7.29 4.29
CA TYR A 76 8.36 8.47 3.44
C TYR A 76 8.89 9.75 4.09
N THR A 77 9.33 10.67 3.26
CA THR A 77 9.60 12.05 3.65
C THR A 77 8.29 12.83 3.57
N PRO A 78 7.82 13.46 4.66
CA PRO A 78 6.53 14.13 4.68
C PRO A 78 6.52 15.35 3.74
N ALA A 79 5.33 15.70 3.25
CA ALA A 79 5.14 16.95 2.52
C ALA A 79 5.57 18.14 3.39
N SER A 80 6.21 19.14 2.78
CA SER A 80 6.71 20.31 3.50
C SER A 80 6.48 21.58 2.70
N ASN A 81 6.37 22.72 3.39
CA ASN A 81 6.28 24.03 2.75
C ASN A 81 7.41 24.92 3.28
N PRO A 82 8.65 24.77 2.76
CA PRO A 82 9.78 25.53 3.24
C PRO A 82 9.57 27.02 2.97
N PRO A 83 9.85 27.91 3.94
CA PRO A 83 9.76 29.35 3.72
C PRO A 83 10.75 29.79 2.63
N LEU A 84 10.41 30.86 1.92
CA LEU A 84 11.36 31.51 1.02
C LEU A 84 12.47 32.14 1.87
N THR A 85 13.70 31.73 1.63
CA THR A 85 14.90 32.26 2.30
C THR A 85 15.84 32.80 1.24
N CYS A 86 16.33 34.03 1.42
CA CYS A 86 17.29 34.65 0.53
C CYS A 86 18.55 35.00 1.32
N SER A 87 19.70 34.61 0.80
CA SER A 87 21.00 34.96 1.34
C SER A 87 21.74 35.83 0.34
N THR A 88 22.29 36.94 0.83
CA THR A 88 23.15 37.83 0.04
C THR A 88 24.58 37.69 0.53
N TYR A 89 25.50 37.37 -0.38
CA TYR A 89 26.93 37.36 -0.12
C TYR A 89 27.57 38.53 -0.84
N THR A 90 28.29 39.37 -0.09
CA THR A 90 29.02 40.52 -0.63
C THR A 90 30.51 40.23 -0.62
N TYR A 91 31.13 40.35 -1.79
CA TYR A 91 32.57 40.18 -1.98
C TYR A 91 33.31 41.45 -1.57
N SER A 92 34.56 41.30 -1.11
CA SER A 92 35.39 42.42 -0.62
C SER A 92 35.68 43.49 -1.68
N TRP A 93 35.59 43.15 -2.97
CA TRP A 93 35.75 44.06 -4.10
C TRP A 93 34.43 44.66 -4.61
N GLY A 94 33.35 44.56 -3.83
CA GLY A 94 32.12 45.34 -4.01
C GLY A 94 30.99 44.68 -4.82
N SER A 95 31.21 43.51 -5.44
CA SER A 95 30.10 42.74 -6.02
C SER A 95 29.27 42.06 -4.93
N SER A 96 27.98 41.84 -5.18
CA SER A 96 27.12 41.03 -4.31
C SER A 96 26.32 40.02 -5.13
N THR A 97 26.07 38.85 -4.57
CA THR A 97 25.22 37.83 -5.16
C THR A 97 24.16 37.43 -4.15
N THR A 98 22.89 37.50 -4.58
CA THR A 98 21.75 37.04 -3.78
C THR A 98 21.25 35.72 -4.34
N THR A 99 21.14 34.72 -3.47
CA THR A 99 20.56 33.42 -3.80
C THR A 99 19.34 33.17 -2.92
N CYS A 100 18.21 32.84 -3.54
CA CYS A 100 16.99 32.49 -2.84
C CYS A 100 16.67 31.00 -2.99
N ARG A 101 16.09 30.39 -1.95
CA ARG A 101 15.67 28.98 -1.90
C ARG A 101 14.34 28.86 -1.14
N GLY A 102 13.53 27.87 -1.50
CA GLY A 102 12.23 27.60 -0.87
C GLY A 102 11.08 28.42 -1.46
N GLY A 103 9.98 28.52 -0.71
CA GLY A 103 8.78 29.26 -1.12
C GLY A 103 7.81 28.48 -2.00
N SER A 104 7.99 27.16 -2.13
CA SER A 104 7.07 26.30 -2.88
C SER A 104 6.80 25.01 -2.10
N PRO A 105 5.54 24.55 -2.03
CA PRO A 105 5.20 23.27 -1.41
C PRO A 105 5.95 22.12 -2.09
N LEU A 106 6.54 21.27 -1.28
CA LEU A 106 7.15 20.01 -1.69
C LEU A 106 6.17 18.87 -1.38
N PRO A 107 5.90 17.97 -2.35
CA PRO A 107 5.05 16.82 -2.11
C PRO A 107 5.73 15.84 -1.16
N GLN A 108 4.93 14.95 -0.57
CA GLN A 108 5.43 13.77 0.11
C GLN A 108 6.21 12.89 -0.88
N VAL A 109 7.29 12.26 -0.40
CA VAL A 109 8.10 11.34 -1.21
C VAL A 109 8.21 10.00 -0.49
N THR A 110 7.68 8.94 -1.09
CA THR A 110 7.86 7.57 -0.61
C THR A 110 9.28 7.10 -0.93
N GLN A 111 10.03 6.69 0.10
CA GLN A 111 11.39 6.18 -0.03
C GLN A 111 11.39 4.66 -0.20
N ALA A 112 10.53 3.96 0.55
CA ALA A 112 10.38 2.52 0.50
C ALA A 112 8.96 2.12 0.92
N GLN A 113 8.43 1.06 0.31
CA GLN A 113 7.16 0.46 0.73
C GLN A 113 7.23 -1.05 0.53
N ASP A 114 6.99 -1.79 1.61
CA ASP A 114 6.97 -3.25 1.63
C ASP A 114 5.63 -3.74 2.17
N THR A 115 5.11 -4.82 1.59
CA THR A 115 3.93 -5.53 2.11
C THR A 115 4.28 -6.99 2.33
N TYR A 116 4.03 -7.50 3.54
CA TYR A 116 4.40 -8.87 3.92
C TYR A 116 3.47 -9.45 4.99
N PRO A 117 3.32 -10.79 5.04
CA PRO A 117 2.60 -11.46 6.10
C PRO A 117 3.40 -11.44 7.39
N VAL A 118 2.71 -11.28 8.52
CA VAL A 118 3.29 -11.29 9.85
C VAL A 118 2.51 -12.26 10.73
N ALA A 119 3.25 -13.03 11.52
CA ALA A 119 2.72 -13.86 12.60
C ALA A 119 3.22 -13.31 13.96
N PRO A 120 2.57 -13.67 15.09
CA PRO A 120 2.95 -13.16 16.41
C PRO A 120 4.43 -13.40 16.79
N ASP A 121 5.04 -14.46 16.27
CA ASP A 121 6.43 -14.86 16.50
C ASP A 121 7.43 -14.32 15.45
N THR A 122 6.94 -13.75 14.34
CA THR A 122 7.77 -13.18 13.28
C THR A 122 7.73 -11.64 13.24
N VAL A 123 7.09 -10.99 14.21
CA VAL A 123 7.11 -9.53 14.35
C VAL A 123 8.56 -9.08 14.54
N LEU A 124 9.03 -8.15 13.71
CA LEU A 124 10.38 -7.63 13.85
C LEU A 124 10.51 -6.85 15.18
N PRO A 125 11.69 -6.90 15.85
CA PRO A 125 11.85 -6.29 17.17
C PRO A 125 11.57 -4.79 17.23
N ASP A 126 11.71 -4.09 16.10
CA ASP A 126 11.51 -2.66 15.97
C ASP A 126 10.11 -2.30 15.46
N GLU A 127 9.20 -3.26 15.32
CA GLU A 127 7.84 -3.04 14.84
C GLU A 127 6.79 -3.28 15.94
N PRO A 128 5.64 -2.60 15.89
CA PRO A 128 4.55 -2.87 16.81
C PRO A 128 4.00 -4.29 16.58
N GLY A 129 3.30 -4.81 17.60
CA GLY A 129 2.43 -5.96 17.43
C GLY A 129 1.27 -5.66 16.46
N TRP A 130 0.34 -6.61 16.31
CA TRP A 130 -0.81 -6.40 15.44
C TRP A 130 -1.61 -5.16 15.85
N LEU A 131 -1.84 -4.26 14.91
CA LEU A 131 -2.67 -3.06 15.09
C LEU A 131 -4.13 -3.35 14.72
N PRO A 132 -5.08 -3.27 15.67
CA PRO A 132 -6.50 -3.48 15.38
C PRO A 132 -7.05 -2.47 14.36
N PRO A 133 -8.12 -2.81 13.62
CA PRO A 133 -8.79 -1.89 12.72
C PRO A 133 -9.09 -0.53 13.38
N PHE A 134 -8.89 0.55 12.62
CA PHE A 134 -9.11 1.94 13.05
C PHE A 134 -8.16 2.46 14.13
N THR A 135 -7.08 1.74 14.42
CA THR A 135 -5.95 2.30 15.19
C THR A 135 -5.27 3.38 14.34
N ASP A 136 -4.94 4.52 14.94
CA ASP A 136 -4.13 5.57 14.32
C ASP A 136 -3.21 6.18 15.39
N ASN A 137 -2.03 5.59 15.54
CA ASN A 137 -1.02 6.05 16.47
C ASN A 137 -0.03 6.98 15.75
N ILE A 138 0.26 8.13 16.34
CA ILE A 138 1.29 9.06 15.84
C ILE A 138 2.27 9.35 16.98
N LEU A 139 3.52 8.91 16.82
CA LEU A 139 4.56 8.93 17.86
C LEU A 139 5.80 9.76 17.47
#